data_AF-A0A3D3ZIT4-F1
#
_entry.id   AF-A0A3D3ZIT4-F1
#
_cell.length_a   1.000
_cell.length_b   1.000
_cell.length_c   1.000
_cell.angle_alpha   90.00
_cell.angle_beta   90.00
_cell.angle_gamma   90.00
#
_symmetry.space_group_name_H-M   'P 1'
#
loop_
_entity.id
_entity.type
_entity.pdbx_description
1 polymer ?
#
loop_
_entity_poly.entity_id
_entity_poly.type
_entity_poly.pdbx_seq_one_letter_code
_entity_poly.pdbx_strand_id
1 'polypeptide(L)'
;VEPTRLKVAMNADESMVMTTVGRVHFVTEGEPASLSIYWLEVYGGGLFLPFRDTTSPAESYGGGRYLFDTIKGSDFLPVPGESGWKRIMLDFNYAYNPSCAYNDRWICPLAPVENRLAVPIRAGERK
;
A
#
# COMPACT_ATOMS: atom_id res chain seq x y z
N VAL A 1 -12.35 11.60 -0.77
CA VAL A 1 -11.97 11.48 -2.19
C VAL A 1 -13.12 10.80 -2.92
N GLU A 2 -13.37 11.13 -4.19
CA GLU A 2 -14.42 10.46 -4.98
C GLU A 2 -13.98 9.02 -5.30
N PRO A 3 -14.82 7.99 -5.06
CA PRO A 3 -14.46 6.61 -5.34
C PRO A 3 -14.14 6.40 -6.82
N THR A 4 -12.88 6.06 -7.10
CA THR A 4 -12.41 5.84 -8.47
C THR A 4 -11.87 4.42 -8.60
N ARG A 5 -12.47 3.65 -9.51
CA ARG A 5 -11.99 2.31 -9.88
C ARG A 5 -10.70 2.41 -10.68
N LEU A 6 -9.71 1.61 -10.29
CA LEU A 6 -8.39 1.56 -10.89
C LEU A 6 -8.07 0.11 -11.23
N LYS A 7 -7.58 -0.09 -12.46
CA LYS A 7 -6.99 -1.35 -12.90
C LYS A 7 -5.48 -1.23 -12.69
N VAL A 8 -4.97 -1.91 -11.67
CA VAL A 8 -3.57 -1.82 -11.25
C VAL A 8 -2.79 -2.99 -11.82
N ALA A 9 -1.64 -2.69 -12.42
CA ALA A 9 -0.73 -3.70 -12.95
C ALA A 9 -0.18 -4.58 -11.81
N MET A 10 0.05 -5.85 -12.14
CA MET A 10 0.73 -6.79 -11.26
C MET A 10 2.15 -7.06 -11.79
N ASN A 11 2.94 -7.91 -11.13
CA ASN A 11 4.28 -8.32 -11.59
C ASN A 11 4.26 -9.36 -12.74
N ALA A 12 3.10 -9.56 -13.38
CA ALA A 12 2.89 -10.38 -14.58
C ALA A 12 1.97 -9.61 -15.54
N ASP A 13 1.64 -10.19 -16.70
CA ASP A 13 0.68 -9.61 -17.67
C ASP A 13 -0.79 -9.72 -17.18
N GLU A 14 -0.98 -9.43 -15.90
CA GLU A 14 -2.24 -9.48 -15.17
C GLU A 14 -2.48 -8.14 -14.47
N SER A 15 -3.72 -7.95 -14.04
CA SER A 15 -4.14 -6.72 -13.38
C SER A 15 -5.21 -7.01 -12.35
N MET A 16 -5.23 -6.21 -11.30
CA MET A 16 -6.24 -6.27 -10.26
C MET A 16 -7.06 -4.99 -10.22
N VAL A 17 -8.37 -5.12 -9.99
CA VAL A 17 -9.24 -3.96 -9.79
C VAL A 17 -9.29 -3.62 -8.31
N MET A 18 -9.11 -2.33 -8.01
CA MET A 18 -9.29 -1.75 -6.69
C MET A 18 -9.96 -0.39 -6.82
N THR A 19 -10.67 0.05 -5.78
CA THR A 19 -11.33 1.35 -5.75
C THR A 19 -10.65 2.27 -4.75
N THR A 20 -10.29 3.48 -5.14
CA THR A 20 -9.80 4.49 -4.18
C THR A 20 -10.90 4.85 -3.21
N VAL A 21 -10.68 4.69 -1.90
CA VAL A 21 -11.67 4.99 -0.85
C VAL A 21 -11.21 6.09 0.10
N GLY A 22 -9.91 6.38 0.12
CA GLY A 22 -9.34 7.38 1.00
C GLY A 22 -8.05 7.95 0.44
N ARG A 23 -7.62 9.08 1.00
CA ARG A 23 -6.27 9.59 0.84
C ARG A 23 -5.80 10.12 2.17
N VAL A 24 -4.61 9.70 2.56
CA VAL A 24 -3.91 10.20 3.74
C VAL A 24 -2.87 11.21 3.31
N HIS A 25 -2.74 12.26 4.12
CA HIS A 25 -1.74 13.31 3.96
C HIS A 25 -0.90 13.34 5.23
N PHE A 26 0.41 13.38 5.08
CA PHE A 26 1.36 13.36 6.18
C PHE A 26 2.64 14.08 5.78
N VAL A 27 3.56 14.27 6.73
CA VAL A 27 4.89 14.83 6.49
C VAL A 27 5.91 13.76 6.83
N THR A 28 6.90 13.58 5.97
CA THR A 28 8.01 12.63 6.16
C THR A 28 9.26 13.24 5.55
N GLU A 29 10.41 13.11 6.22
CA GLU A 29 11.66 13.76 5.81
C GLU A 29 11.51 15.29 5.59
N GLY A 30 10.59 15.94 6.31
CA GLY A 30 10.27 17.37 6.15
C GLY A 30 9.41 17.71 4.91
N GLU A 31 9.09 16.74 4.07
CA GLU A 31 8.31 16.93 2.83
C GLU A 31 6.85 16.48 3.01
N PRO A 32 5.88 17.25 2.47
CA PRO A 32 4.50 16.80 2.36
C PRO A 32 4.39 15.56 1.47
N ALA A 33 3.69 14.54 1.95
CA ALA A 33 3.45 13.31 1.23
C ALA A 33 1.96 12.93 1.29
N SER A 34 1.54 12.09 0.34
CA SER A 34 0.21 11.50 0.35
C SER A 34 0.22 10.09 -0.19
N LEU A 35 -0.65 9.25 0.35
CA LEU A 35 -0.92 7.90 -0.15
C LEU A 35 -2.43 7.71 -0.28
N SER A 36 -2.86 7.16 -1.39
CA SER A 36 -4.24 6.71 -1.60
C SER A 36 -4.46 5.37 -0.90
N ILE A 37 -5.63 5.21 -0.30
CA ILE A 37 -6.10 3.95 0.30
C ILE A 37 -7.10 3.34 -0.66
N TYR A 38 -6.96 2.05 -0.91
CA TYR A 38 -7.80 1.33 -1.83
C TYR A 38 -8.66 0.29 -1.12
N TRP A 39 -9.84 0.05 -1.65
CA TRP A 39 -10.65 -1.13 -1.38
C TRP A 39 -10.40 -2.17 -2.46
N LEU A 40 -9.97 -3.36 -2.07
CA LEU A 40 -9.80 -4.49 -2.98
C LEU A 40 -11.16 -5.00 -3.46
N GLU A 41 -11.32 -5.22 -4.77
CA GLU A 41 -12.54 -5.83 -5.32
C GLU A 41 -12.41 -7.34 -5.54
N VAL A 42 -11.40 -7.94 -4.89
CA VAL A 42 -11.04 -9.34 -4.95
C VAL A 42 -10.97 -9.92 -3.54
N TYR A 43 -10.91 -11.26 -3.43
CA TYR A 43 -10.71 -11.99 -2.16
C TYR A 43 -11.74 -11.72 -1.05
N GLY A 44 -12.91 -11.14 -1.37
CA GLY A 44 -13.91 -10.73 -0.37
C GLY A 44 -13.79 -9.28 0.11
N GLY A 45 -12.76 -8.57 -0.37
CA GLY A 45 -12.57 -7.13 -0.19
C GLY A 45 -11.93 -6.74 1.14
N GLY A 46 -11.28 -5.58 1.15
CA GLY A 46 -10.52 -5.08 2.29
C GLY A 46 -9.74 -3.82 1.95
N LEU A 47 -9.31 -3.08 2.97
CA LEU A 47 -8.45 -1.92 2.77
C LEU A 47 -7.04 -2.37 2.44
N PHE A 48 -6.44 -1.67 1.48
CA PHE A 48 -5.13 -1.99 0.94
C PHE A 48 -4.35 -0.70 0.69
N LEU A 49 -3.10 -0.68 1.14
CA LEU A 49 -2.20 0.45 0.94
C LEU A 49 -0.84 -0.05 0.46
N PRO A 50 -0.66 -0.20 -0.86
CA PRO A 50 0.64 -0.41 -1.46
C PRO A 50 1.36 0.92 -1.59
N PHE A 51 2.68 0.92 -1.41
CA PHE A 51 3.50 2.08 -1.69
C PHE A 51 4.85 1.67 -2.25
N ARG A 52 5.48 2.59 -2.95
CA ARG A 52 6.88 2.49 -3.37
C ARG A 52 7.58 3.78 -2.98
N ASP A 53 8.84 3.71 -2.60
CA ASP A 53 9.61 4.87 -2.20
C ASP A 53 11.01 4.84 -2.85
N THR A 54 11.88 5.81 -2.54
CA THR A 54 13.19 5.90 -3.18
C THR A 54 14.20 4.86 -2.68
N THR A 55 13.89 4.13 -1.62
CA THR A 55 14.69 2.96 -1.20
C THR A 55 14.56 1.77 -2.17
N SER A 56 13.52 1.73 -3.01
CA SER A 56 13.34 0.65 -3.99
C SER A 56 14.08 0.97 -5.30
N PRO A 57 14.82 0.03 -5.94
CA PRO A 57 15.06 -1.35 -5.51
C PRO A 57 16.36 -1.53 -4.71
N ALA A 58 17.05 -0.46 -4.30
CA ALA A 58 18.40 -0.58 -3.73
C ALA A 58 18.41 -1.23 -2.34
N GLU A 59 17.47 -0.86 -1.46
CA GLU A 59 17.41 -1.29 -0.07
C GLU A 59 16.14 -2.12 0.25
N SER A 60 15.06 -1.94 -0.52
CA SER A 60 13.77 -2.62 -0.38
C SER A 60 13.28 -3.22 -1.71
N TYR A 61 12.26 -4.09 -1.67
CA TYR A 61 11.77 -4.80 -2.86
C TYR A 61 11.36 -3.84 -4.01
N GLY A 62 11.70 -4.21 -5.25
CA GLY A 62 11.59 -3.32 -6.40
C GLY A 62 10.17 -2.91 -6.77
N GLY A 63 9.19 -3.78 -6.51
CA GLY A 63 7.77 -3.53 -6.73
C GLY A 63 7.11 -2.64 -5.67
N GLY A 64 7.83 -2.31 -4.60
CA GLY A 64 7.29 -1.63 -3.43
C GLY A 64 6.91 -2.57 -2.30
N ARG A 65 6.28 -2.02 -1.26
CA ARG A 65 5.87 -2.71 -0.04
C ARG A 65 4.41 -2.40 0.27
N TYR A 66 3.80 -3.19 1.14
CA TYR A 66 2.45 -2.97 1.62
C TYR A 66 2.48 -2.50 3.06
N LEU A 67 1.71 -1.46 3.37
CA LEU A 67 1.56 -0.98 4.74
C LEU A 67 0.45 -1.75 5.47
N PHE A 68 -0.62 -2.09 4.74
CA PHE A 68 -1.66 -3.00 5.21
C PHE A 68 -2.43 -3.64 4.05
N ASP A 69 -2.99 -4.82 4.32
CA ASP A 69 -3.89 -5.63 3.49
C ASP A 69 -4.89 -6.34 4.42
N THR A 70 -6.03 -5.68 4.70
CA THR A 70 -6.93 -6.11 5.78
C THR A 70 -7.63 -7.43 5.48
N ILE A 71 -7.86 -7.76 4.20
CA ILE A 71 -8.47 -9.04 3.82
C ILE A 71 -7.52 -10.22 4.09
N LYS A 72 -6.21 -9.94 4.19
CA LYS A 72 -5.20 -10.91 4.62
C LYS A 72 -4.84 -10.79 6.10
N GLY A 73 -5.58 -9.99 6.87
CA GLY A 73 -5.33 -9.77 8.30
C GLY A 73 -4.00 -9.08 8.59
N SER A 74 -3.42 -8.37 7.62
CA SER A 74 -2.19 -7.62 7.78
C SER A 74 -2.51 -6.15 7.96
N ASP A 75 -2.99 -5.77 9.13
CA ASP A 75 -3.28 -4.38 9.45
C ASP A 75 -3.24 -4.11 10.95
N PHE A 76 -3.07 -2.83 11.28
CA PHE A 76 -3.20 -2.30 12.64
C PHE A 76 -4.35 -1.28 12.70
N LEU A 77 -5.35 -1.43 11.80
CA LEU A 77 -6.45 -0.50 11.75
C LEU A 77 -7.44 -0.83 12.89
N PRO A 78 -7.99 0.19 13.57
CA PRO A 78 -9.03 -0.04 14.57
C PRO A 78 -10.27 -0.65 13.91
N VAL A 79 -11.02 -1.45 14.68
CA VAL A 79 -12.23 -2.14 14.22
C VAL A 79 -13.23 -1.11 13.65
N PRO A 80 -13.76 -1.32 12.42
CA PRO A 80 -14.79 -0.45 11.86
C PRO A 80 -16.04 -0.43 12.75
N GLY A 81 -16.46 0.75 13.20
CA GLY A 81 -17.69 0.95 13.98
C GLY A 81 -17.56 1.85 15.21
N GLU A 82 -16.34 2.07 15.70
CA GLU A 82 -16.15 2.84 16.94
C GLU A 82 -15.94 4.35 16.75
N SER A 83 -15.63 4.89 15.56
CA SER A 83 -15.57 6.35 15.41
C SER A 83 -15.61 6.86 13.96
N GLY A 84 -16.10 8.08 13.79
CA GLY A 84 -15.88 8.92 12.61
C GLY A 84 -14.43 9.41 12.51
N TRP A 85 -13.48 8.48 12.45
CA TRP A 85 -12.04 8.76 12.46
C TRP A 85 -11.66 9.65 11.26
N LYS A 86 -11.16 10.85 11.56
CA LYS A 86 -10.53 11.74 10.57
C LYS A 86 -9.05 11.44 10.35
N ARG A 87 -8.47 10.51 11.12
CA ARG A 87 -7.04 10.18 11.13
C ARG A 87 -6.85 8.68 11.31
N ILE A 88 -5.84 8.14 10.65
CA ILE A 88 -5.35 6.77 10.84
C ILE A 88 -3.85 6.83 11.15
N MET A 89 -3.34 5.84 11.87
CA MET A 89 -1.90 5.70 12.10
C MET A 89 -1.26 4.97 10.91
N LEU A 90 -0.19 5.54 10.36
CA LEU A 90 0.64 4.90 9.35
C LEU A 90 1.96 4.53 10.00
N ASP A 91 2.12 3.27 10.41
CA ASP A 91 3.36 2.78 10.99
C ASP A 91 4.17 2.01 9.95
N PHE A 92 5.10 2.72 9.30
CA PHE A 92 5.97 2.13 8.28
C PHE A 92 6.94 1.08 8.82
N ASN A 93 7.10 0.91 10.15
CA ASN A 93 7.89 -0.19 10.71
C ASN A 93 7.29 -1.55 10.40
N TYR A 94 5.99 -1.60 10.07
CA TYR A 94 5.30 -2.83 9.69
C TYR A 94 5.10 -2.96 8.17
N ALA A 95 5.69 -2.06 7.38
CA ALA A 95 5.67 -2.22 5.93
C ALA A 95 6.39 -3.52 5.54
N TYR A 96 5.73 -4.39 4.78
CA TYR A 96 6.22 -5.72 4.46
C TYR A 96 6.32 -5.95 2.95
N ASN A 97 7.15 -6.90 2.55
CA ASN A 97 7.32 -7.26 1.16
C ASN A 97 6.12 -8.09 0.65
N PRO A 98 5.63 -7.85 -0.58
CA PRO A 98 4.62 -8.72 -1.18
C PRO A 98 5.15 -10.14 -1.37
N SER A 99 4.26 -11.14 -1.44
CA SER A 99 4.68 -12.55 -1.61
C SER A 99 5.56 -12.80 -2.84
N CYS A 100 5.39 -12.00 -3.90
CA CYS A 100 6.22 -12.07 -5.11
C CYS A 100 7.68 -11.67 -4.90
N ALA A 101 8.02 -11.03 -3.77
CA ALA A 101 9.40 -10.76 -3.39
C ALA A 101 10.18 -12.04 -3.05
N TYR A 102 9.49 -13.11 -2.63
CA TYR A 102 10.13 -14.37 -2.22
C TYR A 102 9.94 -15.51 -3.23
N ASN A 103 8.91 -15.43 -4.07
CA ASN A 103 8.65 -16.45 -5.08
C ASN A 103 7.90 -15.84 -6.27
N ASP A 104 8.50 -15.93 -7.45
CA ASP A 104 8.01 -15.37 -8.71
C ASP A 104 6.69 -15.98 -9.19
N ARG A 105 6.31 -17.17 -8.70
CA ARG A 105 5.00 -17.78 -8.97
C ARG A 105 3.83 -16.94 -8.46
N TRP A 106 4.08 -16.04 -7.51
CA TRP A 106 3.04 -15.19 -6.94
C TRP A 106 2.88 -13.92 -7.76
N ILE A 107 1.62 -13.59 -8.06
CA ILE A 107 1.26 -12.39 -8.79
C ILE A 107 0.67 -11.40 -7.80
N CYS A 108 1.33 -10.26 -7.62
CA CYS A 108 1.04 -9.26 -6.62
C CYS A 108 0.82 -7.88 -7.25
N PRO A 109 -0.14 -7.10 -6.72
CA PRO A 109 -0.37 -5.72 -7.16
C PRO A 109 0.85 -4.82 -6.96
N LEU A 110 1.23 -4.06 -7.98
CA LEU A 110 2.27 -3.04 -7.86
C LEU A 110 1.71 -1.77 -7.23
N ALA A 111 2.57 -0.96 -6.60
CA ALA A 111 2.18 0.37 -6.12
C ALA A 111 1.79 1.27 -7.32
N PRO A 112 0.55 1.82 -7.33
CA PRO A 112 0.13 2.80 -8.33
C PRO A 112 1.02 4.04 -8.33
N VAL A 113 1.01 4.81 -9.41
CA VAL A 113 1.88 5.99 -9.58
C VAL A 113 1.66 7.02 -8.47
N GLU A 114 0.42 7.22 -8.07
CA GLU A 114 0.03 8.14 -6.99
C GLU A 114 0.48 7.68 -5.59
N ASN A 115 0.90 6.43 -5.45
CA ASN A 115 1.45 5.87 -4.20
C ASN A 115 2.97 5.67 -4.28
N ARG A 116 3.65 6.44 -5.15
CA ARG A 116 5.12 6.49 -5.23
C ARG A 116 5.63 7.73 -4.51
N LEU A 117 6.27 7.53 -3.37
CA LEU A 117 6.89 8.59 -2.58
C LEU A 117 8.24 8.99 -3.18
N ALA A 118 8.50 10.29 -3.24
CA ALA A 118 9.78 10.85 -3.70
C ALA A 118 10.85 10.89 -2.59
N VAL A 119 10.49 10.51 -1.36
CA VAL A 119 11.39 10.43 -0.21
C VAL A 119 11.69 8.98 0.17
N PRO A 120 12.80 8.70 0.87
CA PRO A 120 13.11 7.35 1.33
C PRO A 120 12.30 6.99 2.59
N ILE A 121 11.74 5.78 2.62
CA ILE A 121 11.12 5.23 3.84
C ILE A 121 12.00 4.10 4.37
N ARG A 122 12.89 4.42 5.30
CA ARG A 122 13.85 3.46 5.92
C ARG A 122 13.30 2.74 7.15
N ALA A 123 12.02 2.43 7.12
CA ALA A 123 11.34 1.60 8.12
C ALA A 123 10.67 0.41 7.43
N GLY A 124 10.44 -0.68 8.16
CA GLY A 124 9.84 -1.90 7.62
C GLY A 124 10.84 -2.86 7.00
N GLU A 125 10.32 -3.84 6.29
CA GLU A 125 11.09 -4.94 5.73
C GLU A 125 12.04 -4.47 4.61
N ARG A 126 13.21 -5.11 4.57
CA ARG A 126 14.30 -4.88 3.61
C ARG A 126 14.42 -6.07 2.65
N LYS A 127 15.32 -5.95 1.68
CA LYS A 127 15.72 -7.08 0.82
C LYS A 127 16.57 -8.10 1.54
#